data_AF-A0A497VKR4-F1
#
_entry.id   AF-A0A497VKR4-F1
#
_cell.length_a   1.000
_cell.length_b   1.000
_cell.length_c   1.000
_cell.angle_alpha   90.00
_cell.angle_beta   90.00
_cell.angle_gamma   90.00
#
_symmetry.space_group_name_H-M   'P 1'
#
loop_
_entity.id
_entity.type
_entity.pdbx_description
1 polymer ?
#
loop_
_entity_poly.entity_id
_entity_poly.type
_entity_poly.pdbx_seq_one_letter_code
_entity_poly.pdbx_strand_id
1 'polypeptide(L)'
;MIDIGLSKMALIGAVALIVIGPEKLPRVARTVGTLLGKAQRYVADVKSEVNRSMELDELRKMKDTVEGAARDVQQSIQTSASEFEKDWAQATSLAGEGYDTASAVVPAYKHPGKNWRVKKGATPQWYKARSGVRTKALSGAARVARYRPKKIH
;
A
#
# COMPACT_ATOMS: atom_id res chain seq x y z
N MET A 1 8.83 18.54 30.44
CA MET A 1 8.58 17.09 30.59
C MET A 1 8.18 16.53 29.23
N ILE A 2 9.20 16.27 28.41
CA ILE A 2 9.07 15.39 27.25
C ILE A 2 9.55 14.04 27.79
N ASP A 3 8.66 13.28 28.43
CA ASP A 3 8.94 11.91 28.87
C ASP A 3 9.01 10.96 27.67
N ILE A 4 9.64 11.38 26.58
CA ILE A 4 10.12 10.51 25.50
C ILE A 4 11.43 9.91 26.00
N GLY A 5 11.32 9.06 27.03
CA GLY A 5 12.44 8.28 27.49
C GLY A 5 12.87 7.25 26.44
N LEU A 6 14.11 6.77 26.55
CA LEU A 6 14.62 5.64 25.77
C LEU A 6 13.62 4.47 25.71
N SER A 7 12.88 4.24 26.80
CA SER A 7 11.85 3.22 26.91
C SER A 7 10.70 3.38 25.90
N LYS A 8 10.20 4.60 25.67
CA LYS A 8 9.11 4.83 24.70
C LYS A 8 9.60 4.68 23.26
N MET A 9 10.83 5.12 22.98
CA MET A 9 11.46 4.91 21.67
C MET A 9 11.71 3.42 21.39
N ALA A 10 12.13 2.65 22.41
CA ALA A 10 12.28 1.21 22.30
C ALA A 10 10.94 0.51 22.04
N LEU A 11 9.86 0.93 22.70
CA LEU A 11 8.51 0.39 22.48
C LEU A 11 8.02 0.64 21.05
N ILE A 12 8.13 1.88 20.55
CA ILE A 12 7.76 2.23 19.17
C ILE A 12 8.61 1.43 18.17
N GLY A 13 9.91 1.30 18.43
CA GLY A 13 10.80 0.48 17.62
C GLY A 13 10.39 -1.00 17.58
N ALA A 14 10.01 -1.58 18.72
CA ALA A 14 9.53 -2.95 18.81
C ALA A 14 8.23 -3.15 18.03
N VAL A 15 7.25 -2.24 18.17
CA VAL A 15 5.99 -2.29 17.40
C VAL A 15 6.26 -2.16 15.90
N ALA A 16 7.12 -1.22 15.51
CA ALA A 16 7.50 -1.05 14.11
C ALA A 16 8.18 -2.31 13.54
N LEU A 17 9.01 -3.00 14.32
CA LEU A 17 9.62 -4.28 13.92
C LEU A 17 8.59 -5.38 13.67
N ILE A 18 7.55 -5.46 14.49
CA ILE A 18 6.48 -6.46 14.33
C ILE A 18 5.64 -6.15 13.08
N VAL A 19 5.23 -4.90 12.89
CA VAL A 19 4.30 -4.51 11.83
C VAL A 19 4.97 -4.46 10.45
N ILE A 20 6.13 -3.80 10.36
CA ILE A 20 6.86 -3.62 9.10
C ILE A 20 7.77 -4.81 8.79
N GLY A 21 8.28 -5.46 9.84
CA GLY A 21 9.29 -6.52 9.76
C GLY A 21 10.72 -5.97 9.82
N PRO A 22 11.66 -6.67 10.47
CA PRO A 22 13.06 -6.25 10.63
C PRO A 22 13.80 -6.06 9.30
N GLU A 23 13.42 -6.81 8.26
CA GLU A 23 14.06 -6.74 6.94
C GLU A 23 13.70 -5.45 6.17
N LYS A 24 12.53 -4.87 6.44
CA LYS A 24 11.99 -3.72 5.69
C LYS A 24 12.20 -2.38 6.41
N LEU A 25 12.29 -2.39 7.74
CA LEU A 25 12.56 -1.20 8.55
C LEU A 25 13.79 -0.38 8.13
N PRO A 26 14.98 -0.97 7.85
CA PRO A 26 16.15 -0.19 7.44
C PRO A 26 15.93 0.52 6.10
N ARG A 27 15.08 -0.02 5.22
CA ARG A 27 14.73 0.61 3.94
C ARG A 27 13.83 1.83 4.16
N VAL A 28 12.85 1.72 5.06
CA VAL A 28 11.96 2.83 5.42
C VAL A 28 12.74 3.95 6.12
N ALA A 29 13.57 3.61 7.11
CA ALA A 29 14.40 4.57 7.84
C ALA A 29 15.34 5.35 6.89
N ARG A 30 15.96 4.66 5.92
CA ARG A 30 16.78 5.32 4.89
C ARG A 30 15.96 6.27 4.03
N THR A 31 14.78 5.85 3.60
CA THR A 31 13.91 6.68 2.75
C THR A 31 13.49 7.94 3.49
N VAL A 32 12.92 7.78 4.69
CA VAL A 32 12.49 8.89 5.55
C VAL A 32 13.66 9.81 5.89
N GLY A 33 14.81 9.24 6.27
CA GLY A 33 16.00 10.01 6.60
C GLY A 33 16.55 10.82 5.42
N THR A 34 16.55 10.26 4.20
CA THR A 34 16.97 11.01 3.01
C THR A 34 16.02 12.16 2.67
N LEU A 35 14.71 11.97 2.85
CA LEU A 35 13.72 13.02 2.60
C LEU A 35 13.84 14.15 3.64
N LEU A 36 13.93 13.81 4.92
CA LEU A 36 14.16 14.77 6.00
C LEU A 36 15.46 15.54 5.81
N GLY A 37 16.55 14.85 5.46
CA GLY A 37 17.84 15.48 5.21
C GLY A 37 17.82 16.45 4.02
N LYS A 38 17.09 16.11 2.95
CA LYS A 38 16.88 17.02 1.81
C LYS A 38 16.03 18.23 2.19
N ALA A 39 14.95 18.03 2.91
CA ALA A 39 14.09 19.11 3.37
C ALA A 39 14.85 20.07 4.30
N GLN A 40 15.65 19.55 5.23
CA GLN A 40 16.47 20.37 6.11
C GLN A 40 17.48 21.23 5.34
N ARG A 41 18.12 20.67 4.31
CA ARG A 41 19.03 21.44 3.43
C ARG A 41 18.29 22.54 2.67
N TYR A 42 17.14 22.21 2.07
CA TYR A 42 16.34 23.19 1.34
C TYR A 42 15.91 24.37 2.23
N VAL A 43 15.46 24.07 3.46
CA VAL A 43 15.10 25.11 4.44
C VAL A 43 16.31 25.96 4.81
N ALA A 44 17.50 25.38 4.94
CA ALA A 44 18.73 26.12 5.22
C ALA A 44 19.11 27.06 4.06
N ASP A 45 18.99 26.59 2.81
CA ASP A 45 19.28 27.37 1.62
C ASP A 45 18.30 28.55 1.49
N VAL A 46 16.99 28.30 1.60
CA VAL A 46 15.95 29.34 1.56
C VAL A 46 16.14 30.34 2.69
N LYS A 47 16.45 29.88 3.90
CA LYS A 47 16.77 30.78 5.03
C LYS A 47 17.96 31.68 4.72
N SER A 48 18.98 31.16 4.03
CA SER A 48 20.18 31.94 3.69
C SER A 48 19.92 33.00 2.62
N GLU A 49 19.05 32.72 1.65
CA GLU A 49 18.63 33.64 0.59
C GLU A 49 17.68 34.73 1.12
N VAL A 50 16.72 34.34 1.96
CA VAL A 50 15.77 35.23 2.64
C VAL A 50 16.47 36.17 3.61
N ASN A 51 17.42 35.66 4.42
CA ASN A 51 18.19 36.49 5.36
C ASN A 51 19.10 37.52 4.66
N ARG A 52 19.35 37.33 3.35
CA ARG A 52 20.20 38.24 2.56
C ARG A 52 19.41 39.32 1.82
N SER A 53 18.08 39.21 1.75
CA SER A 53 17.24 40.03 0.86
C SER A 53 16.01 40.70 1.50
N MET A 54 15.65 40.43 2.76
CA MET A 54 14.39 40.92 3.36
C MET A 54 14.56 41.78 4.62
N GLU A 55 13.62 42.72 4.83
CA GLU A 55 13.53 43.61 6.00
C GLU A 55 13.03 42.86 7.25
N LEU A 56 13.48 43.25 8.44
CA LEU A 56 13.24 42.56 9.72
C LEU A 56 11.75 42.36 10.09
N ASP A 57 10.84 43.14 9.53
CA ASP A 57 9.40 43.08 9.83
C ASP A 57 8.68 41.90 9.14
N GLU A 58 9.08 41.53 7.92
CA GLU A 58 8.48 40.37 7.24
C GLU A 58 8.93 39.05 7.88
N LEU A 59 10.16 39.00 8.38
CA LEU A 59 10.68 37.89 9.19
C LEU A 59 9.91 37.70 10.51
N ARG A 60 9.56 38.81 11.19
CA ARG A 60 8.72 38.77 12.41
C ARG A 60 7.33 38.23 12.09
N LYS A 61 6.69 38.73 11.03
CA LYS A 61 5.36 38.27 10.62
C LYS A 61 5.35 36.80 10.22
N MET A 62 6.35 36.34 9.47
CA MET A 62 6.51 34.93 9.13
C MET A 62 6.74 34.08 10.38
N LYS A 63 7.62 34.51 11.30
CA LYS A 63 7.85 33.80 12.56
C LYS A 63 6.56 33.65 13.35
N ASP A 64 5.77 34.71 13.51
CA ASP A 64 4.51 34.65 14.26
C ASP A 64 3.51 33.71 13.60
N THR A 65 3.41 33.70 12.26
CA THR A 65 2.54 32.74 11.54
C THR A 65 3.02 31.30 11.68
N VAL A 66 4.33 31.04 11.62
CA VAL A 66 4.89 29.70 11.80
C VAL A 66 4.73 29.24 13.24
N GLU A 67 4.93 30.13 14.22
CA GLU A 67 4.73 29.82 15.63
C GLU A 67 3.26 29.51 15.92
N GLY A 68 2.32 30.27 15.33
CA GLY A 68 0.89 29.98 15.39
C GLY A 68 0.56 28.61 14.79
N ALA A 69 1.00 28.35 13.56
CA ALA A 69 0.77 27.07 12.89
C ALA A 69 1.41 25.89 13.65
N ALA A 70 2.59 26.08 14.24
CA ALA A 70 3.23 25.06 15.06
C ALA A 70 2.45 24.77 16.35
N ARG A 71 1.87 25.79 16.99
CA ARG A 71 0.99 25.61 18.15
C ARG A 71 -0.30 24.88 17.77
N ASP A 72 -0.90 25.22 16.64
CA ASP A 72 -2.11 24.56 16.14
C ASP A 72 -1.84 23.08 15.84
N VAL A 73 -0.71 22.77 15.19
CA VAL A 73 -0.26 21.39 14.94
C VAL A 73 0.02 20.65 16.25
N GLN A 74 0.64 21.31 17.23
CA GLN A 74 0.90 20.71 18.53
C GLN A 74 -0.43 20.39 19.26
N GLN A 75 -1.40 21.29 19.20
CA GLN A 75 -2.72 21.08 19.78
C GLN A 75 -3.46 19.96 19.05
N SER A 76 -3.44 19.94 17.72
CA SER A 76 -4.07 18.87 16.93
C SER A 76 -3.43 17.52 17.21
N ILE A 77 -2.09 17.44 17.31
CA ILE A 77 -1.37 16.22 17.67
C ILE A 77 -1.75 15.76 19.08
N GLN A 78 -1.86 16.66 20.06
CA GLN A 78 -2.27 16.30 21.43
C GLN A 78 -3.70 15.77 21.48
N THR A 79 -4.63 16.43 20.78
CA THR A 79 -6.02 15.96 20.67
C THR A 79 -6.09 14.60 20.00
N SER A 80 -5.48 14.44 18.82
CA SER A 80 -5.45 13.17 18.09
C SER A 80 -4.72 12.06 18.85
N ALA A 81 -3.66 12.38 19.59
CA ALA A 81 -2.99 11.40 20.45
C ALA A 81 -3.88 10.95 21.62
N SER A 82 -4.67 11.87 22.21
CA SER A 82 -5.60 11.53 23.28
C SER A 82 -6.80 10.70 22.80
N GLU A 83 -7.28 10.94 21.58
CA GLU A 83 -8.31 10.14 20.92
C GLU A 83 -7.77 8.75 20.57
N PHE A 84 -6.56 8.68 20.02
CA PHE A 84 -5.89 7.42 19.72
C PHE A 84 -5.65 6.56 20.97
N GLU A 85 -5.25 7.16 22.09
CA GLU A 85 -5.09 6.43 23.36
C GLU A 85 -6.42 5.85 23.86
N LYS A 86 -7.53 6.58 23.70
CA LYS A 86 -8.87 6.09 24.07
C LYS A 86 -9.33 4.94 23.16
N ASP A 87 -9.16 5.09 21.85
CA ASP A 87 -9.49 4.04 20.88
C ASP A 87 -8.63 2.79 21.10
N TRP A 88 -7.35 2.97 21.43
CA TRP A 88 -6.43 1.90 21.77
C TRP A 88 -6.82 1.18 23.06
N ALA A 89 -7.17 1.93 24.10
CA ALA A 89 -7.65 1.37 25.37
C ALA A 89 -8.97 0.59 25.17
N GLN A 90 -9.87 1.08 24.32
CA GLN A 90 -11.13 0.41 23.96
C GLN A 90 -10.89 -0.86 23.11
N ALA A 91 -9.96 -0.82 22.16
CA ALA A 91 -9.60 -1.99 21.37
C ALA A 91 -8.91 -3.06 22.24
N THR A 92 -8.07 -2.64 23.19
CA THR A 92 -7.39 -3.53 24.13
C THR A 92 -8.36 -4.16 25.13
N SER A 93 -9.36 -3.41 25.61
CA SER A 93 -10.39 -3.97 26.49
C SER A 93 -11.29 -4.97 25.75
N LEU A 94 -11.63 -4.71 24.48
CA LEU A 94 -12.40 -5.63 23.64
C LEU A 94 -11.58 -6.90 23.28
N ALA A 95 -10.27 -6.76 23.10
CA ALA A 95 -9.37 -7.89 22.85
C ALA A 95 -9.10 -8.74 24.11
N GLY A 96 -9.37 -8.20 25.32
CA GLY A 96 -9.18 -8.88 26.59
C GLY A 96 -10.25 -9.92 26.94
N GLU A 97 -11.46 -9.81 26.38
CA GLU A 97 -12.61 -10.68 26.73
C GLU A 97 -12.89 -11.81 25.71
N GLY A 98 -12.03 -12.04 24.71
CA GLY A 98 -12.35 -12.84 23.53
C GLY A 98 -11.60 -14.17 23.35
N TYR A 99 -11.04 -14.78 24.40
CA TYR A 99 -10.35 -16.08 24.30
C TYR A 99 -11.07 -17.22 25.01
N ASP A 100 -12.41 -17.24 24.98
CA ASP A 100 -13.18 -18.43 25.34
C ASP A 100 -13.68 -19.15 24.08
N THR A 101 -12.96 -20.22 23.74
CA THR A 101 -13.46 -21.48 23.17
C THR A 101 -14.56 -21.44 22.09
N ALA A 102 -14.45 -20.58 21.08
CA ALA A 102 -15.04 -20.89 19.78
C ALA A 102 -14.16 -21.93 19.07
N SER A 103 -14.56 -23.20 19.13
CA SER A 103 -13.95 -24.29 18.35
C SER A 103 -13.90 -23.88 16.88
N ALA A 104 -12.73 -23.40 16.45
CA ALA A 104 -12.46 -23.08 15.07
C ALA A 104 -12.42 -24.40 14.28
N VAL A 105 -13.56 -24.77 13.69
CA VAL A 105 -13.57 -25.72 12.58
C VAL A 105 -12.80 -25.05 11.44
N VAL A 106 -11.49 -25.21 11.44
CA VAL A 106 -10.61 -24.71 10.38
C VAL A 106 -10.96 -25.52 9.13
N PRO A 107 -11.45 -24.90 8.05
CA PRO A 107 -11.74 -25.64 6.83
C PRO A 107 -10.43 -26.23 6.30
N ALA A 108 -10.34 -27.56 6.27
CA ALA A 108 -9.20 -28.26 5.71
C ALA A 108 -9.10 -27.94 4.20
N TYR A 109 -7.98 -27.35 3.80
CA TYR A 109 -7.71 -27.04 2.40
C TYR A 109 -7.71 -28.32 1.56
N LYS A 110 -8.68 -28.46 0.67
CA LYS A 110 -8.70 -29.54 -0.32
C LYS A 110 -8.03 -29.03 -1.59
N HIS A 111 -6.84 -29.57 -1.89
CA HIS A 111 -6.10 -29.20 -3.09
C HIS A 111 -6.99 -29.45 -4.34
N PRO A 112 -7.23 -28.44 -5.18
CA PRO A 112 -7.84 -28.69 -6.47
C PRO A 112 -6.80 -29.47 -7.28
N GLY A 113 -7.08 -30.74 -7.59
CA GLY A 113 -6.20 -31.64 -8.37
C GLY A 113 -5.96 -31.16 -9.81
N LYS A 114 -5.49 -29.93 -9.96
CA LYS A 114 -5.40 -29.19 -11.21
C LYS A 114 -3.99 -29.39 -11.74
N ASN A 115 -3.89 -30.21 -12.77
CA ASN A 115 -2.65 -30.43 -13.51
C ASN A 115 -2.33 -29.17 -14.35
N TRP A 116 -1.81 -28.12 -13.70
CA TRP A 116 -1.42 -26.85 -14.34
C TRP A 116 -0.39 -27.03 -15.46
N ARG A 117 0.30 -28.19 -15.47
CA ARG A 117 1.23 -28.61 -16.53
C ARG A 117 0.56 -29.11 -17.82
N VAL A 118 -0.72 -29.48 -17.81
CA VAL A 118 -1.39 -30.08 -18.98
C VAL A 118 -1.87 -29.02 -19.99
N LYS A 119 -1.80 -27.71 -19.68
CA LYS A 119 -2.28 -26.64 -20.56
C LYS A 119 -1.27 -25.53 -20.87
N LYS A 120 0.01 -25.86 -21.08
CA LYS A 120 1.00 -24.88 -21.59
C LYS A 120 1.24 -24.90 -23.10
N GLY A 121 0.54 -25.73 -23.88
CA GLY A 121 0.73 -25.84 -25.34
C GLY A 121 -0.40 -25.31 -26.22
N ALA A 122 -1.57 -24.97 -25.65
CA ALA A 122 -2.73 -24.60 -26.46
C ALA A 122 -2.77 -23.08 -26.69
N THR A 123 -2.60 -22.64 -27.93
CA THR A 123 -2.88 -21.27 -28.34
C THR A 123 -4.34 -20.90 -27.99
N PRO A 124 -4.58 -19.74 -27.33
CA PRO A 124 -5.92 -19.32 -26.93
C PRO A 124 -6.90 -19.24 -28.11
N GLN A 125 -8.18 -19.54 -27.87
CA GLN A 125 -9.22 -19.52 -28.92
C GLN A 125 -9.38 -18.12 -29.54
N TRP A 126 -9.26 -17.06 -28.74
CA TRP A 126 -9.31 -15.67 -29.24
C TRP A 126 -8.16 -15.39 -30.24
N TYR A 127 -6.98 -15.98 -30.03
CA TYR A 127 -5.83 -15.80 -30.90
C TYR A 127 -6.04 -16.50 -32.23
N LYS A 128 -6.55 -17.75 -32.21
CA LYS A 128 -6.87 -18.52 -33.43
C LYS A 128 -7.96 -17.86 -34.27
N ALA A 129 -8.97 -17.26 -33.62
CA ALA A 129 -10.03 -16.52 -34.30
C ALA A 129 -9.49 -15.28 -35.02
N ARG A 130 -8.53 -14.57 -34.42
CA ARG A 130 -7.90 -13.37 -35.02
C ARG A 130 -6.93 -13.72 -36.15
N SER A 131 -6.17 -14.81 -36.02
CA SER A 131 -5.18 -15.23 -37.03
C SER A 131 -5.77 -16.04 -38.19
N GLY A 132 -7.09 -16.22 -38.25
CA GLY A 132 -7.76 -16.97 -39.32
C GLY A 132 -7.44 -18.47 -39.34
N VAL A 133 -6.84 -19.00 -38.27
CA VAL A 133 -6.45 -20.41 -38.18
C VAL A 133 -7.70 -21.25 -37.98
N ARG A 134 -7.99 -22.14 -38.95
CA ARG A 134 -9.18 -23.01 -38.91
C ARG A 134 -9.11 -23.96 -37.72
N THR A 135 -10.05 -23.83 -36.79
CA THR A 135 -10.09 -24.61 -35.54
C THR A 135 -10.85 -25.93 -35.67
N LYS A 136 -11.64 -26.11 -36.74
CA LYS A 136 -12.48 -27.29 -36.97
C LYS A 136 -12.11 -27.96 -38.29
N ALA A 137 -11.95 -29.28 -38.27
CA ALA A 137 -11.85 -30.07 -39.49
C ALA A 137 -13.21 -30.07 -40.21
N LEU A 138 -13.21 -29.83 -41.53
CA LEU A 138 -14.43 -29.96 -42.32
C LEU A 138 -14.74 -31.45 -42.50
N SER A 139 -15.94 -31.88 -42.10
CA SER A 139 -16.43 -33.24 -42.37
C SER A 139 -16.44 -33.49 -43.88
N GLY A 140 -16.31 -34.76 -44.30
CA GLY A 140 -16.33 -35.14 -45.72
C GLY A 140 -17.56 -34.60 -46.46
N ALA A 141 -18.72 -34.64 -45.82
CA ALA A 141 -19.96 -34.07 -46.35
C ALA A 141 -19.88 -32.55 -46.61
N ALA A 142 -19.25 -31.79 -45.70
CA ALA A 142 -19.07 -30.34 -45.85
C ALA A 142 -18.09 -29.98 -46.98
N ARG A 143 -17.10 -30.84 -47.26
CA ARG A 143 -16.23 -30.68 -48.45
C ARG A 143 -17.02 -30.87 -49.74
N VAL A 144 -17.83 -31.93 -49.81
CA VAL A 144 -18.62 -32.26 -51.01
C VAL A 144 -19.72 -31.21 -51.26
N ALA A 145 -20.32 -30.64 -50.20
CA ALA A 145 -21.35 -29.62 -50.33
C ALA A 145 -20.88 -28.35 -51.07
N ARG A 146 -19.58 -28.02 -51.05
CA ARG A 146 -19.04 -26.85 -51.77
C ARG A 146 -19.03 -27.04 -53.30
N TYR A 147 -18.94 -28.28 -53.75
CA TYR A 147 -18.82 -28.62 -55.17
C TYR A 147 -20.12 -29.21 -55.74
N ARG A 148 -21.20 -29.24 -54.95
CA ARG A 148 -22.52 -29.65 -55.44
C ARG A 148 -23.18 -28.47 -56.14
N PRO A 149 -23.62 -28.61 -57.41
CA PRO A 149 -24.37 -27.57 -58.09
C PRO A 149 -25.67 -27.30 -57.32
N LYS A 150 -25.97 -26.03 -57.06
CA LYS A 150 -27.25 -25.63 -56.44
C LYS A 150 -28.36 -25.90 -57.44
N LYS A 151 -29.39 -26.66 -57.05
CA LYS A 151 -30.62 -26.78 -57.83
C LYS A 151 -31.29 -25.41 -57.83
N ILE A 152 -31.43 -24.83 -59.01
CA ILE A 152 -32.27 -23.66 -59.24
C ILE A 152 -33.72 -24.20 -59.30
N HIS A 153 -34.60 -23.65 -58.47
CA HIS A 153 -36.04 -23.83 -58.55
C HIS A 153 -36.65 -22.49 -58.92
#